data_AF-A0AAU8EW31-F1
#
_entry.id   AF-A0AAU8EW31-F1
#
_cell.length_a   1.000
_cell.length_b   1.000
_cell.length_c   1.000
_cell.angle_alpha   90.00
_cell.angle_beta   90.00
_cell.angle_gamma   90.00
#
_symmetry.space_group_name_H-M   'P 1'
#
loop_
_entity.id
_entity.type
_entity.pdbx_description
1 polymer ?
#
loop_
_entity_poly.entity_id
_entity_poly.type
_entity_poly.pdbx_seq_one_letter_code
_entity_poly.pdbx_strand_id
1 'polypeptide(L)'
;MKFIKALGVGVVVSVVALVAIFIATFVTNGSFSIPAFISVESTTNASGAPETSMFFNPLGPLALALAAAAVVWLASRTKRTSPQQ
;
A
#
# COMPACT_ATOMS: atom_id res chain seq x y z
N MET A 1 -21.01 11.31 -2.28
CA MET A 1 -19.81 12.06 -2.76
C MET A 1 -18.58 11.97 -1.84
N LYS A 2 -18.69 12.00 -0.50
CA LYS A 2 -17.50 11.99 0.39
C LYS A 2 -16.71 10.68 0.39
N PHE A 3 -17.39 9.55 0.25
CA PHE A 3 -16.74 8.23 0.24
C PHE A 3 -15.88 8.01 -1.02
N ILE A 4 -16.30 8.50 -2.18
CA ILE A 4 -15.51 8.43 -3.43
C ILE A 4 -14.19 9.21 -3.29
N LYS A 5 -14.22 10.36 -2.61
CA LYS A 5 -12.97 11.09 -2.28
C LYS A 5 -12.08 10.29 -1.32
N ALA A 6 -12.66 9.66 -0.30
CA ALA A 6 -11.91 8.80 0.62
C ALA A 6 -11.32 7.57 -0.07
N LEU A 7 -12.04 6.98 -1.02
CA LEU A 7 -11.56 5.87 -1.86
C LEU A 7 -10.39 6.33 -2.74
N GLY A 8 -10.51 7.48 -3.40
CA GLY A 8 -9.43 8.04 -4.21
C GLY A 8 -8.16 8.30 -3.38
N VAL A 9 -8.30 8.87 -2.18
CA VAL A 9 -7.16 9.05 -1.25
C VAL A 9 -6.58 7.70 -0.82
N GLY A 10 -7.42 6.72 -0.49
CA GLY A 10 -6.99 5.37 -0.13
C GLY A 10 -6.17 4.70 -1.22
N VAL A 11 -6.57 4.83 -2.49
CA VAL A 11 -5.81 4.32 -3.64
C VAL A 11 -4.45 4.99 -3.75
N VAL A 12 -4.38 6.33 -3.67
CA VAL A 12 -3.12 7.07 -3.75
C VAL A 12 -2.16 6.66 -2.64
N VAL A 13 -2.65 6.55 -1.40
CA VAL A 13 -1.83 6.13 -0.25
C VAL A 13 -1.30 4.71 -0.43
N SER A 14 -2.14 3.78 -0.89
CA SER A 14 -1.72 2.41 -1.18
C SER A 14 -0.64 2.35 -2.26
N VAL A 15 -0.78 3.12 -3.35
CA VAL A 15 0.24 3.16 -4.41
C VAL A 15 1.56 3.71 -3.90
N VAL A 16 1.54 4.80 -3.13
CA VAL A 16 2.77 5.39 -2.54
C VAL A 16 3.46 4.40 -1.60
N ALA A 17 2.69 3.69 -0.76
CA ALA A 17 3.24 2.68 0.14
C ALA A 17 3.88 1.51 -0.63
N LEU A 18 3.25 1.04 -1.71
CA LEU A 18 3.79 -0.02 -2.56
C LEU A 18 5.11 0.38 -3.22
N VAL A 19 5.19 1.60 -3.75
CA VAL A 19 6.43 2.12 -4.36
C VAL A 19 7.54 2.23 -3.33
N ALA A 20 7.24 2.74 -2.12
CA ALA A 20 8.22 2.85 -1.05
C ALA A 20 8.75 1.47 -0.61
N ILE A 21 7.88 0.47 -0.48
CA ILE A 21 8.26 -0.91 -0.17
C ILE A 21 9.16 -1.46 -1.27
N PHE A 22 8.77 -1.30 -2.55
CA PHE A 22 9.56 -1.78 -3.68
C PHE A 22 10.99 -1.21 -3.68
N ILE A 23 11.11 0.11 -3.52
CA ILE A 23 12.42 0.79 -3.48
C ILE A 23 13.24 0.31 -2.28
N ALA A 24 12.63 0.21 -1.10
CA ALA A 24 13.31 -0.26 0.09
C ALA A 24 13.83 -1.70 -0.08
N THR A 25 13.03 -2.59 -0.65
CA THR A 25 13.41 -3.99 -0.92
C THR A 25 14.54 -4.06 -1.97
N PHE A 26 14.47 -3.26 -3.03
CA PHE A 26 15.52 -3.17 -4.06
C PHE A 26 16.86 -2.69 -3.48
N VAL A 27 16.85 -1.59 -2.70
CA VAL A 27 18.07 -1.00 -2.12
C VAL A 27 18.70 -1.93 -1.08
N THR A 28 17.88 -2.64 -0.31
CA THR A 28 18.37 -3.55 0.74
C THR A 28 18.73 -4.94 0.23
N ASN A 29 18.48 -5.26 -1.05
CA ASN A 29 18.51 -6.64 -1.58
C ASN A 29 17.73 -7.63 -0.68
N GLY A 30 16.66 -7.13 -0.06
CA GLY A 30 15.85 -7.89 0.87
C GLY A 30 14.74 -8.65 0.17
N SER A 31 13.94 -9.35 0.97
CA SER A 31 12.61 -9.81 0.58
C SER A 31 11.59 -9.25 1.56
N PHE A 32 10.44 -8.83 1.03
CA PHE A 32 9.33 -8.34 1.82
C PHE A 32 8.05 -9.04 1.38
N SER A 33 7.36 -9.68 2.32
CA SER A 33 6.13 -10.40 2.03
C SER A 33 5.06 -10.02 3.03
N ILE A 34 3.89 -9.62 2.52
CA ILE A 34 2.66 -9.51 3.29
C ILE A 34 1.78 -10.68 2.85
N PRO A 35 1.62 -11.71 3.70
CA PRO A 35 0.82 -12.88 3.39
C PRO A 35 -0.57 -12.50 2.88
N ALA A 36 -0.95 -13.01 1.72
CA ALA A 36 -2.19 -12.75 0.97
C ALA A 36 -2.29 -11.43 0.16
N PHE A 37 -1.29 -10.52 0.22
CA PHE A 37 -1.41 -9.21 -0.45
C PHE A 37 -0.33 -8.96 -1.51
N ILE A 38 0.95 -8.90 -1.11
CA ILE A 38 2.09 -8.61 -1.99
C ILE A 38 3.29 -9.40 -1.50
N SER A 39 4.07 -9.96 -2.43
CA SER A 39 5.47 -10.34 -2.18
C SER A 39 6.40 -9.58 -3.11
N VAL A 40 7.49 -9.06 -2.54
CA VAL A 40 8.57 -8.36 -3.23
C VAL A 40 9.84 -9.14 -2.95
N GLU A 41 10.48 -9.64 -4.00
CA GLU A 41 11.71 -10.41 -3.89
C GLU A 41 12.78 -9.73 -4.73
N SER A 42 13.89 -9.38 -4.09
CA SER A 42 15.10 -8.96 -4.76
C SER A 42 16.03 -10.16 -4.92
N THR A 43 16.36 -10.49 -6.16
CA THR A 43 17.30 -11.55 -6.54
C THR A 43 18.44 -10.94 -7.36
N THR A 44 19.46 -11.75 -7.65
CA THR A 44 20.54 -11.37 -8.56
C THR A 44 20.39 -12.19 -9.82
N ASN A 45 20.34 -11.53 -10.98
CA ASN A 45 20.20 -12.24 -12.25
C ASN A 45 21.52 -12.95 -12.63
N ALA A 46 21.49 -13.74 -13.71
CA ALA A 46 22.66 -14.49 -14.18
C ALA A 46 23.87 -13.61 -14.56
N SER A 47 23.65 -12.30 -14.76
CA SER A 47 24.67 -11.31 -15.08
C SER A 47 25.28 -10.64 -13.83
N GLY A 48 24.81 -10.99 -12.64
CA GLY A 48 25.21 -10.36 -11.37
C GLY A 48 24.54 -9.01 -11.10
N ALA A 49 23.54 -8.60 -11.89
CA ALA A 49 22.79 -7.38 -11.66
C ALA A 49 21.61 -7.62 -10.69
N PRO A 50 21.31 -6.67 -9.80
CA PRO A 50 20.15 -6.76 -8.92
C PRO A 50 18.86 -6.69 -9.73
N GLU A 51 17.98 -7.65 -9.51
CA GLU A 51 16.66 -7.76 -10.11
C GLU A 51 15.63 -7.81 -8.99
N THR A 52 14.61 -6.94 -9.03
CA THR A 52 13.53 -6.98 -8.04
C THR A 52 12.23 -7.27 -8.76
N SER A 53 11.60 -8.36 -8.36
CA SER A 53 10.32 -8.82 -8.85
C SER A 53 9.24 -8.57 -7.80
N MET A 54 8.05 -8.19 -8.28
CA MET A 54 6.93 -7.86 -7.43
C MET A 54 5.72 -8.70 -7.85
N PHE A 55 5.32 -9.62 -6.99
CA PHE A 55 4.16 -10.46 -7.20
C PHE A 55 2.98 -9.88 -6.43
N PHE A 56 1.94 -9.53 -7.17
CA PHE A 56 0.70 -9.00 -6.62
C PHE A 56 -0.40 -10.04 -6.68
N ASN A 57 -1.05 -10.30 -5.54
CA ASN A 57 -2.40 -10.82 -5.59
C ASN A 57 -3.32 -9.61 -5.84
N PRO A 58 -4.09 -9.54 -6.94
CA PRO A 58 -4.92 -8.37 -7.24
C PRO A 58 -5.94 -8.04 -6.14
N LEU A 59 -6.33 -9.03 -5.32
CA LEU A 59 -7.17 -8.81 -4.16
C LEU A 59 -6.48 -8.01 -3.05
N GLY A 60 -5.15 -8.08 -2.96
CA GLY A 60 -4.35 -7.45 -1.94
C GLY A 60 -4.40 -5.92 -1.97
N PRO A 61 -3.94 -5.28 -3.06
CA PRO A 61 -4.04 -3.83 -3.21
C PRO A 61 -5.48 -3.30 -3.09
N LEU A 62 -6.46 -4.08 -3.55
CA LEU A 62 -7.88 -3.72 -3.46
C LEU A 62 -8.38 -3.72 -2.00
N ALA A 63 -8.05 -4.76 -1.24
CA ALA A 63 -8.39 -4.86 0.18
C ALA A 63 -7.68 -3.78 1.01
N LEU A 64 -6.41 -3.46 0.68
CA LEU A 64 -5.68 -2.37 1.32
C LEU A 64 -6.32 -1.00 1.04
N ALA A 65 -6.71 -0.74 -0.22
CA ALA A 65 -7.40 0.49 -0.59
C ALA A 65 -8.77 0.61 0.10
N LEU A 66 -9.52 -0.49 0.24
CA LEU A 66 -10.78 -0.51 0.98
C LEU A 66 -10.57 -0.27 2.48
N ALA A 67 -9.57 -0.88 3.08
CA ALA A 67 -9.22 -0.67 4.48
C ALA A 67 -8.82 0.79 4.74
N ALA A 68 -7.94 1.36 3.90
CA ALA A 68 -7.56 2.76 3.97
C ALA A 68 -8.76 3.70 3.80
N ALA A 69 -9.64 3.43 2.83
CA ALA A 69 -10.86 4.21 2.62
C ALA A 69 -11.81 4.14 3.83
N ALA A 70 -11.95 2.96 4.45
CA ALA A 70 -12.74 2.78 5.66
C ALA A 70 -12.17 3.58 6.85
N VAL A 71 -10.85 3.53 7.06
CA VAL A 71 -10.17 4.31 8.10
C VAL A 71 -10.34 5.82 7.86
N VAL A 72 -10.13 6.29 6.63
CA VAL A 72 -10.31 7.71 6.27
C VAL A 72 -11.76 8.15 6.47
N TRP A 73 -12.73 7.31 6.10
CA TRP A 73 -14.14 7.61 6.29
C TRP A 73 -14.53 7.66 7.78
N LEU A 74 -14.04 6.73 8.59
CA LEU A 74 -14.26 6.70 10.03
C LEU A 74 -13.66 7.93 10.71
N ALA A 75 -12.41 8.27 10.37
CA ALA A 75 -11.71 9.47 10.86
C ALA A 75 -12.43 10.77 10.46
N SER A 76 -13.04 10.79 9.27
CA SER A 76 -13.84 11.93 8.80
C SER A 76 -15.16 12.08 9.56
N ARG A 77 -15.70 10.99 10.11
CA ARG A 77 -16.89 11.02 10.98
C ARG A 77 -16.54 11.47 12.40
N THR A 78 -15.44 10.99 12.98
CA THR A 78 -15.02 11.39 14.33
C THR A 78 -14.61 12.86 14.42
N LYS A 79 -14.05 13.45 13.37
CA LYS A 79 -13.80 14.91 13.32
C LYS A 79 -15.08 15.78 13.42
N ARG A 80 -16.27 15.22 13.17
CA ARG A 80 -17.54 15.97 13.31
C ARG A 80 -18.11 15.95 14.71
N THR A 81 -17.57 15.12 15.59
CA THR A 81 -18.05 14.95 16.97
C THR A 81 -17.13 15.60 18.00
N SER A 82 -16.04 16.28 17.60
CA SER A 82 -15.35 17.20 18.50
C SER A 82 -16.27 18.41 18.72
N PRO A 83 -16.82 18.61 19.93
CA PRO A 83 -17.42 19.88 20.28
C PRO A 83 -16.28 20.90 20.19
N GLN A 84 -16.49 21.96 19.40
CA GLN A 84 -15.72 23.18 19.59
C GLN A 84 -16.03 23.65 21.01
N GLN A 85 -15.09 23.42 21.93
CA GLN A 85 -15.01 24.20 23.17
C GLN A 85 -14.22 25.46 22.89
#